data_AF-A0A377FAF9-F1
#
_entry.id   AF-A0A377FAF9-F1
#
_cell.length_a   1.000
_cell.length_b   1.000
_cell.length_c   1.000
_cell.angle_alpha   90.00
_cell.angle_beta   90.00
_cell.angle_gamma   90.00
#
_symmetry.space_group_name_H-M   'P 1'
#
loop_
_entity.id
_entity.type
_entity.pdbx_description
1 polymer ?
#
loop_
_entity_poly.entity_id
_entity_poly.type
_entity_poly.pdbx_seq_one_letter_code
_entity_poly.pdbx_strand_id
1 'polypeptide(L)'
;MAQREIALSLGEPPATKGYPPSAFGMIPKLVESAGNSESAGSMTAIYTVLAEGDDQQDPIVDCARAVLDGHIVLTRKTGGSGGTIRPLISASRSAAA
;
A
#
# COMPACT_ATOMS: atom_id res chain seq x y z
N MET A 1 5.41 4.38 -8.63
CA MET A 1 5.61 5.10 -9.90
C MET A 1 6.64 4.45 -10.81
N ALA A 2 7.86 4.14 -10.34
CA ALA A 2 8.90 3.51 -11.18
C ALA A 2 8.43 2.26 -11.95
N GLN A 3 7.77 1.30 -11.29
CA GLN A 3 7.27 0.10 -11.96
C GLN A 3 6.23 0.40 -13.04
N ARG A 4 5.41 1.43 -12.84
CA ARG A 4 4.42 1.88 -13.83
C ARG A 4 5.13 2.42 -15.07
N GLU A 5 6.13 3.28 -14.91
CA GLU A 5 6.87 3.87 -16.04
C GLU A 5 7.65 2.81 -16.83
N ILE A 6 8.27 1.85 -16.13
CA ILE A 6 8.98 0.74 -16.75
C ILE A 6 8.01 -0.13 -17.56
N ALA A 7 6.89 -0.54 -16.96
CA ALA A 7 5.93 -1.42 -17.62
C ALA A 7 5.22 -0.74 -18.81
N LEU A 8 4.89 0.54 -18.69
CA LEU A 8 4.37 1.32 -19.83
C LEU A 8 5.42 1.44 -20.95
N SER A 9 6.70 1.61 -20.60
CA SER A 9 7.80 1.63 -21.58
C SER A 9 8.02 0.27 -22.26
N LEU A 10 7.70 -0.82 -21.57
CA LEU A 10 7.70 -2.18 -22.12
C LEU A 10 6.43 -2.53 -22.92
N GLY A 11 5.46 -1.61 -22.99
CA GLY A 11 4.23 -1.79 -23.76
C GLY A 11 3.13 -2.58 -23.04
N GLU A 12 3.21 -2.75 -21.72
CA GLU A 12 2.08 -3.32 -20.98
C GLU A 12 0.86 -2.40 -21.07
N PRO A 13 -0.34 -2.95 -21.35
CA PRO A 13 -1.55 -2.15 -21.41
C PRO A 13 -1.89 -1.57 -20.03
N PRO A 14 -2.30 -0.30 -19.95
CA PRO A 14 -2.79 0.28 -18.70
C PRO A 14 -4.08 -0.41 -18.28
N ALA A 15 -4.17 -0.80 -17.01
CA ALA A 15 -5.38 -1.33 -16.40
C ALA A 15 -6.05 -0.22 -15.55
N THR A 16 -6.32 -0.51 -14.28
CA THR A 16 -7.06 0.38 -13.37
C THR A 16 -6.37 1.73 -13.15
N LYS A 17 -7.09 2.83 -13.44
CA LYS A 17 -6.62 4.24 -13.38
C LYS A 17 -5.22 4.46 -13.99
N GLY A 18 -4.87 3.72 -15.05
CA GLY A 18 -3.59 3.92 -15.75
C GLY A 18 -2.38 3.24 -15.10
N TYR A 19 -2.59 2.34 -14.13
CA TYR A 19 -1.55 1.46 -13.61
C TYR A 19 -1.52 0.14 -14.39
N PRO A 20 -0.33 -0.34 -14.79
CA PRO A 20 -0.17 -1.63 -15.45
C PRO A 20 -0.34 -2.79 -14.44
N PRO A 21 -0.74 -3.99 -14.89
CA PRO A 21 -0.98 -5.14 -14.02
C PRO A 21 0.28 -5.58 -13.24
N SER A 22 1.47 -5.42 -13.82
CA SER A 22 2.74 -5.75 -13.15
C SER A 22 2.99 -4.90 -11.90
N ALA A 23 2.48 -3.66 -11.85
CA ALA A 23 2.59 -2.80 -10.67
C ALA A 23 1.79 -3.37 -9.49
N PHE A 24 0.61 -3.94 -9.75
CA PHE A 24 -0.20 -4.61 -8.72
C PHE A 24 0.43 -5.94 -8.30
N GLY A 25 1.01 -6.70 -9.22
CA GLY A 25 1.68 -7.96 -8.91
C GLY A 25 2.95 -7.80 -8.05
N MET A 26 3.55 -6.61 -8.02
CA MET A 26 4.74 -6.33 -7.19
C MET A 26 4.39 -6.09 -5.72
N ILE A 27 3.20 -5.57 -5.43
CA ILE A 27 2.80 -5.22 -4.06
C ILE A 27 2.73 -6.49 -3.17
N PRO A 28 2.00 -7.56 -3.53
CA PRO A 28 2.00 -8.80 -2.75
C PRO A 28 3.40 -9.38 -2.60
N LYS A 29 4.20 -9.43 -3.66
CA LYS A 29 5.57 -9.96 -3.59
C LYS A 29 6.44 -9.25 -2.56
N LEU A 30 6.25 -7.93 -2.40
CA LEU A 30 6.97 -7.15 -1.40
C LEU A 30 6.41 -7.38 0.00
N VAL A 31 5.09 -7.46 0.17
CA VAL A 31 4.46 -7.63 1.49
C VAL A 31 4.71 -9.04 2.05
N GLU A 32 4.55 -10.07 1.23
CA GLU A 32 4.74 -11.48 1.60
C GLU A 32 6.20 -11.82 1.95
N SER A 33 7.16 -10.94 1.61
CA SER A 33 8.55 -11.09 2.07
C SER A 33 8.73 -10.82 3.57
N ALA A 34 7.80 -10.07 4.17
CA ALA A 34 7.76 -9.84 5.60
C ALA A 34 6.89 -10.93 6.24
N GLY A 35 7.48 -11.69 7.14
CA GLY A 35 6.81 -12.81 7.79
C GLY A 35 7.73 -13.52 8.77
N ASN A 36 7.22 -14.57 9.39
CA ASN A 36 8.05 -15.45 10.19
C ASN A 36 8.74 -16.47 9.29
N SER A 37 10.00 -16.75 9.59
CA SER A 37 10.64 -17.94 9.03
C SER A 37 10.24 -19.17 9.86
N GLU A 38 10.36 -20.37 9.28
CA GLU A 38 10.28 -21.61 10.05
C GLU A 38 11.42 -21.75 11.08
N SER A 39 12.52 -21.00 10.89
CA SER A 39 13.58 -20.81 11.87
C SER A 39 13.25 -19.70 12.87
N ALA A 40 14.07 -19.48 13.90
CA ALA A 40 13.81 -18.50 14.97
C ALA A 40 13.90 -17.00 14.55
N GLY A 41 13.63 -16.66 13.28
CA GLY A 41 13.64 -15.29 12.75
C GLY A 41 12.25 -14.78 12.39
N SER A 42 12.01 -13.50 12.64
CA SER A 42 10.81 -12.78 12.20
C SER A 42 11.22 -11.50 11.48
N MET A 43 10.50 -11.16 10.40
CA MET A 43 10.68 -9.92 9.65
C MET A 43 9.38 -9.14 9.65
N THR A 44 9.36 -8.01 10.37
CA THR A 44 8.24 -7.07 10.35
C THR A 44 8.60 -5.89 9.46
N ALA A 45 7.73 -5.52 8.54
CA ALA A 45 7.91 -4.38 7.65
C ALA A 45 6.82 -3.33 7.84
N ILE A 46 7.20 -2.07 7.71
CA ILE A 46 6.29 -0.92 7.72
C ILE A 46 6.31 -0.31 6.31
N TYR A 47 5.21 -0.44 5.59
CA TYR A 47 5.05 0.12 4.25
C TYR A 47 4.30 1.44 4.32
N THR A 48 4.84 2.46 3.65
CA THR A 48 4.18 3.77 3.53
C THR A 48 3.71 3.96 2.10
N VAL A 49 2.42 4.23 1.93
CA VAL A 49 1.80 4.53 0.64
C VAL A 49 1.24 5.94 0.68
N LEU A 50 1.59 6.75 -0.32
CA LEU A 50 1.07 8.09 -0.49
C LEU A 50 -0.07 8.05 -1.52
N ALA A 51 -1.28 8.41 -1.10
CA ALA A 51 -2.41 8.57 -2.00
C ALA A 51 -2.28 9.88 -2.79
N GLU A 52 -2.55 9.83 -4.10
CA GLU A 52 -2.64 11.07 -4.88
C GLU A 52 -3.91 11.84 -4.51
N GLY A 53 -3.76 13.11 -4.08
CA GLY A 53 -4.89 14.05 -3.97
C GLY A 53 -5.93 13.79 -2.88
N ASP A 54 -5.57 13.18 -1.74
CA ASP A 54 -6.52 12.78 -0.67
C ASP A 54 -7.63 11.81 -1.16
N ASP A 55 -7.43 11.23 -2.36
CA ASP A 55 -8.34 10.26 -2.96
C ASP A 55 -8.18 8.90 -2.28
N GLN A 56 -9.16 8.54 -1.45
CA GLN A 56 -9.17 7.22 -0.80
C GLN A 56 -9.42 6.06 -1.78
N GLN A 57 -9.82 6.35 -3.02
CA GLN A 57 -10.07 5.39 -4.11
C GLN A 57 -8.85 5.21 -5.04
N ASP A 58 -7.65 5.61 -4.61
CA ASP A 58 -6.42 5.26 -5.32
C ASP A 58 -6.26 3.72 -5.33
N PRO A 59 -6.14 3.07 -6.51
CA PRO A 59 -6.08 1.62 -6.61
C PRO A 59 -4.80 1.03 -5.99
N ILE A 60 -3.71 1.77 -5.90
CA ILE A 60 -2.49 1.32 -5.21
C ILE A 60 -2.74 1.28 -3.71
N VAL A 61 -3.42 2.29 -3.17
CA VAL A 61 -3.80 2.34 -1.76
C VAL A 61 -4.79 1.23 -1.44
N ASP A 62 -5.77 0.99 -2.30
CA ASP A 62 -6.74 -0.10 -2.14
C ASP A 62 -6.07 -1.48 -2.16
N CYS A 63 -5.18 -1.71 -3.13
CA CYS A 63 -4.40 -2.95 -3.22
C CYS A 63 -3.52 -3.16 -1.98
N ALA A 64 -2.83 -2.12 -1.51
CA ALA A 64 -2.03 -2.20 -0.29
C ALA A 64 -2.89 -2.52 0.94
N ARG A 65 -4.06 -1.89 1.10
CA ARG A 65 -5.00 -2.17 2.19
C ARG A 65 -5.55 -3.60 2.15
N ALA A 66 -5.70 -4.17 0.96
CA ALA A 66 -6.21 -5.54 0.78
C ALA A 66 -5.16 -6.61 1.13
N VAL A 67 -3.87 -6.31 0.96
CA VAL A 67 -2.77 -7.26 1.19
C VAL A 67 -2.16 -7.12 2.59
N LEU A 68 -2.11 -5.90 3.14
CA LEU A 68 -1.54 -5.67 4.47
C LEU A 68 -2.45 -6.16 5.59
N ASP A 69 -1.85 -6.77 6.61
CA ASP A 69 -2.56 -7.21 7.83
C ASP A 69 -3.28 -6.05 8.53
N GLY A 70 -2.74 -4.84 8.47
CA GLY A 70 -3.36 -3.64 9.04
C GLY A 70 -2.77 -2.37 8.46
N HIS A 71 -3.50 -1.27 8.58
CA HIS A 71 -3.04 0.02 8.07
C HIS A 71 -3.50 1.19 8.94
N ILE A 72 -2.64 2.20 9.01
CA ILE A 72 -2.91 3.46 9.70
C ILE A 72 -3.11 4.53 8.62
N VAL A 73 -4.31 5.09 8.53
CA VAL A 73 -4.57 6.19 7.59
C VAL A 73 -4.29 7.51 8.29
N LEU A 74 -3.41 8.32 7.69
CA LEU A 74 -3.10 9.67 8.14
C LEU A 74 -3.93 10.66 7.32
N THR A 75 -4.91 11.31 7.97
CA THR A 75 -5.78 12.30 7.31
C THR A 75 -5.40 13.72 7.71
N ARG A 76 -5.55 14.67 6.77
CA ARG A 76 -5.43 16.11 7.07
C ARG A 76 -6.82 16.66 7.39
N LYS A 77 -7.11 16.91 8.67
CA LYS A 77 -8.34 17.63 9.02
C LYS A 77 -8.14 19.13 8.76
N THR A 78 -8.78 19.66 7.73
CA THR A 78 -8.84 21.11 7.46
C THR A 78 -9.82 21.77 8.44
N GLY A 79 -9.36 21.97 9.67
CA GLY A 79 -9.98 22.86 10.65
C GLY A 79 -8.89 23.80 11.15
N GLY A 80 -9.12 25.11 11.04
CA GLY A 80 -8.11 26.16 11.16
C GLY A 80 -7.14 25.99 12.34
N SER A 81 -5.90 26.44 12.11
CA SER A 81 -4.76 26.45 13.04
C SER A 81 -4.18 25.07 13.42
N GLY A 82 -3.21 24.61 12.62
CA GLY A 82 -2.31 23.49 12.95
C GLY A 82 -2.81 22.14 12.46
N GLY A 83 -2.26 21.65 11.35
CA GLY A 83 -2.61 20.36 10.75
C GLY A 83 -2.40 19.20 11.72
N THR A 84 -3.45 18.80 12.42
CA THR A 84 -3.42 17.68 13.35
C THR A 84 -3.57 16.39 12.55
N ILE A 85 -2.48 15.62 12.46
CA ILE A 85 -2.48 14.27 11.88
C ILE A 85 -3.16 13.33 12.87
N ARG A 86 -4.31 12.75 12.51
CA ARG A 86 -4.96 11.71 13.32
C ARG A 86 -4.77 10.35 12.67
N PRO A 87 -4.25 9.34 13.39
CA PRO A 87 -4.28 7.97 12.93
C PRO A 87 -5.73 7.46 12.95
N LEU A 88 -6.24 7.03 11.81
CA LEU A 88 -7.38 6.12 11.76
C LEU A 88 -6.81 4.71 11.74
N ILE A 89 -7.02 3.98 12.84
CA ILE A 89 -6.59 2.59 12.97
C ILE A 89 -7.67 1.75 12.30
N SER A 90 -7.33 1.12 11.18
CA SER A 90 -8.10 0.00 10.64
C SER A 90 -7.37 -1.28 11.03
N ALA A 91 -7.94 -2.01 11.98
CA ALA A 91 -7.43 -3.31 12.37
C ALA A 91 -8.07 -4.38 11.48
N SER A 92 -7.30 -4.94 10.55
CA SER A 92 -7.62 -6.19 9.87
C SER A 92 -6.78 -7.33 10.48
N ARG A 93 -7.19 -8.56 10.19
CA ARG A 93 -6.83 -9.75 10.96
C ARG A 93 -5.47 -10.26 10.48
N SER A 94 -4.51 -10.35 11.39
CA SER A 94 -3.26 -11.09 11.15
C SER A 94 -3.58 -12.56 10.94
N ALA A 95 -3.32 -13.07 9.74
CA ALA A 95 -3.17 -14.50 9.52
C ALA A 95 -1.68 -14.80 9.64
N ALA A 96 -1.23 -15.03 10.88
CA ALA A 96 0.01 -15.74 11.11
C ALA A 96 -0.12 -17.12 10.44
N ALA A 97 0.66 -17.35 9.38
CA ALA A 97 1.01 -18.66 8.88
C ALA A 97 2.47 -18.93 9.24
#